data_AF-A0AAD9UDQ0-F1
#
_entry.id   AF-A0AAD9UDQ0-F1
#
_cell.length_a   1.000
_cell.length_b   1.000
_cell.length_c   1.000
_cell.angle_alpha   90.00
_cell.angle_beta   90.00
_cell.angle_gamma   90.00
#
_symmetry.space_group_name_H-M   'P 1'
#
loop_
_entity.id
_entity.type
_entity.pdbx_description
1 polymer ?
#
loop_
_entity_poly.entity_id
_entity_poly.type
_entity_poly.pdbx_seq_one_letter_code
_entity_poly.pdbx_strand_id
1 'polypeptide(L)'
;MAMRNASISGCLVEPCSDELKSNMVSLCHCLYQLHFQLVQLYEGFSKLVANLSNLSNPSQVADLSKDVLDLKEELQKAAAEEEAGEQSLLQLTNSVTQSDIQTLILESISGQNYQKAVQCMQQFRLLFPGDMFGVHPTDEVESILFVYCQHQSEVKPGVIVVCHSPHSSCEHVCAHLMEVKIQVSAAIQAEQAAKANAAAMIKLLDEAIMV
;
A
#
# COMPACT_ATOMS: atom_id res chain seq x y z
N MET A 1 24.83 20.99 -97.80
CA MET A 1 23.77 21.68 -98.54
C MET A 1 22.43 21.20 -98.00
N ALA A 2 21.60 22.15 -97.54
CA ALA A 2 20.17 22.03 -97.17
C ALA A 2 19.80 21.08 -95.99
N MET A 3 19.35 21.58 -94.82
CA MET A 3 18.00 22.13 -94.51
C MET A 3 16.91 21.06 -94.63
N ARG A 4 15.88 20.91 -93.80
CA ARG A 4 15.37 21.45 -92.52
C ARG A 4 14.07 20.64 -92.27
N ASN A 5 13.63 20.62 -91.02
CA ASN A 5 12.23 20.57 -90.56
C ASN A 5 11.43 19.25 -90.46
N ALA A 6 10.79 19.18 -89.28
CA ALA A 6 9.48 18.61 -88.94
C ALA A 6 9.39 17.07 -88.88
N SER A 7 8.96 16.43 -87.79
CA SER A 7 7.95 16.87 -86.83
C SER A 7 8.27 16.39 -85.41
N ILE A 8 8.26 17.34 -84.49
CA ILE A 8 7.86 17.11 -83.11
C ILE A 8 6.36 16.83 -83.17
N SER A 9 5.98 15.57 -83.15
CA SER A 9 4.61 15.11 -82.90
C SER A 9 4.80 13.75 -82.23
N GLY A 10 4.88 13.70 -80.91
CA GLY A 10 3.75 13.99 -80.05
C GLY A 10 3.14 12.65 -79.64
N CYS A 11 3.93 11.80 -78.98
CA CYS A 11 3.40 10.62 -78.31
C CYS A 11 4.45 10.05 -77.35
N LEU A 12 4.51 10.61 -76.15
CA LEU A 12 4.69 9.86 -74.91
C LEU A 12 4.47 10.88 -73.78
N VAL A 13 3.20 11.16 -73.54
CA VAL A 13 2.77 11.54 -72.20
C VAL A 13 3.09 10.32 -71.35
N GLU A 14 4.22 10.33 -70.64
CA GLU A 14 4.38 9.49 -69.46
C GLU A 14 3.40 10.04 -68.41
N PRO A 15 2.38 9.27 -67.98
CA PRO A 15 1.61 9.67 -66.84
C PRO A 15 2.36 9.29 -65.56
N CYS A 16 2.47 10.25 -64.65
CA CYS A 16 2.40 10.01 -63.21
C CYS A 16 3.51 9.22 -62.50
N SER A 17 4.67 9.88 -62.29
CA SER A 17 5.55 9.50 -61.17
C SER A 17 5.02 10.00 -59.81
N ASP A 18 4.23 11.08 -59.80
CA ASP A 18 3.77 11.73 -58.57
C ASP A 18 2.52 11.09 -57.97
N GLU A 19 1.58 10.58 -58.77
CA GLU A 19 0.41 9.85 -58.24
C GLU A 19 0.81 8.50 -57.62
N LEU A 20 1.79 7.79 -58.20
CA LEU A 20 2.28 6.53 -57.65
C LEU A 20 2.98 6.75 -56.30
N LYS A 21 3.79 7.82 -56.18
CA LYS A 21 4.39 8.23 -54.90
C LYS A 21 3.33 8.67 -53.90
N SER A 22 2.32 9.43 -54.33
CA SER A 22 1.20 9.85 -53.48
C SER A 22 0.44 8.64 -52.92
N ASN A 23 0.11 7.67 -53.77
CA ASN A 23 -0.57 6.44 -53.37
C ASN A 23 0.29 5.58 -52.43
N MET A 24 1.60 5.50 -52.66
CA MET A 24 2.52 4.79 -51.77
C MET A 24 2.59 5.45 -50.39
N VAL A 25 2.63 6.79 -50.32
CA VAL A 25 2.62 7.54 -49.06
C VAL A 25 1.29 7.35 -48.31
N SER A 26 0.16 7.38 -49.01
CA SER A 26 -1.15 7.10 -48.43
C SER A 26 -1.25 5.67 -47.88
N LEU A 27 -0.69 4.69 -48.59
CA LEU A 27 -0.62 3.31 -48.12
C LEU A 27 0.24 3.18 -46.86
N CYS A 28 1.43 3.80 -46.84
CA CYS A 28 2.30 3.82 -45.65
C CYS A 28 1.60 4.45 -44.44
N HIS A 29 0.86 5.54 -44.64
CA HIS A 29 0.09 6.17 -43.57
C HIS A 29 -1.03 5.25 -43.05
N CYS A 30 -1.75 4.57 -43.95
CA CYS A 30 -2.78 3.60 -43.58
C CYS A 30 -2.20 2.40 -42.81
N LEU A 31 -1.05 1.87 -43.25
CA LEU A 31 -0.34 0.80 -42.57
C LEU A 31 0.13 1.21 -41.17
N TYR A 32 0.62 2.45 -41.02
CA TYR A 32 1.03 2.98 -39.72
C TYR A 32 -0.17 3.14 -38.77
N GLN A 33 -1.29 3.67 -39.28
CA GLN A 33 -2.53 3.77 -38.49
C GLN A 33 -3.04 2.40 -38.06
N LEU A 34 -3.00 1.41 -38.95
CA LEU A 34 -3.40 0.04 -38.64
C LEU A 34 -2.47 -0.58 -37.59
N HIS A 35 -1.15 -0.39 -37.72
CA HIS A 35 -0.19 -0.86 -36.73
C HIS A 35 -0.45 -0.24 -35.37
N PHE A 36 -0.69 1.07 -35.31
CA PHE A 36 -1.00 1.75 -34.06
C PHE A 36 -2.32 1.26 -33.43
N GLN A 37 -3.35 1.06 -34.24
CA GLN A 37 -4.61 0.45 -33.80
C GLN A 37 -4.40 -0.97 -33.26
N LEU A 38 -3.54 -1.77 -33.89
CA LEU A 38 -3.20 -3.11 -33.43
C LEU A 38 -2.46 -3.09 -32.08
N VAL A 39 -1.53 -2.14 -31.89
CA VAL A 39 -0.82 -1.95 -30.62
C VAL A 39 -1.79 -1.54 -29.51
N GLN A 40 -2.68 -0.58 -29.77
CA GLN A 40 -3.70 -0.16 -28.81
C GLN A 40 -4.66 -1.30 -28.46
N LEU A 41 -5.05 -2.11 -29.44
CA LEU A 41 -5.90 -3.28 -29.23
C LEU A 41 -5.20 -4.32 -28.35
N TYR A 42 -3.92 -4.58 -28.60
CA TYR A 42 -3.12 -5.51 -27.79
C TYR A 42 -3.01 -5.02 -26.33
N GLU A 43 -2.75 -3.73 -26.12
CA GLU A 43 -2.67 -3.16 -24.77
C GLU A 43 -4.02 -3.27 -24.04
N GLY A 44 -5.12 -2.98 -24.73
CA GLY A 44 -6.48 -3.16 -24.21
C GLY A 44 -6.80 -4.61 -23.87
N PHE A 45 -6.43 -5.56 -24.75
CA PHE A 45 -6.65 -6.99 -24.53
C PHE A 45 -5.82 -7.51 -23.37
N SER A 46 -4.55 -7.11 -23.25
CA SER A 46 -3.70 -7.46 -22.10
C SER A 46 -4.29 -6.98 -20.78
N LYS A 47 -4.78 -5.73 -20.74
CA LYS A 47 -5.50 -5.18 -19.56
C LYS A 47 -6.78 -5.94 -19.26
N LEU A 48 -7.56 -6.32 -20.29
CA LEU A 48 -8.78 -7.10 -20.12
C LEU A 48 -8.50 -8.50 -19.55
N VAL A 49 -7.48 -9.18 -20.06
CA VAL A 49 -7.03 -10.49 -19.56
C VAL A 49 -6.58 -10.38 -18.10
N ALA A 50 -5.78 -9.36 -17.77
CA ALA A 50 -5.36 -9.11 -16.38
C ALA A 50 -6.56 -8.85 -15.44
N ASN A 51 -7.55 -8.09 -15.91
CA ASN A 51 -8.77 -7.86 -15.15
C ASN A 51 -9.61 -9.12 -14.99
N LEU A 52 -9.73 -9.94 -16.04
CA LEU A 52 -10.44 -11.22 -15.98
C LEU A 52 -9.72 -12.22 -15.08
N SER A 53 -8.39 -12.26 -15.06
CA SER A 53 -7.65 -13.07 -14.08
C SER A 53 -7.88 -12.57 -12.66
N ASN A 54 -7.93 -11.26 -12.45
CA ASN A 54 -8.23 -10.67 -11.14
C ASN A 54 -9.67 -10.90 -10.68
N LEU A 55 -10.62 -11.02 -11.60
CA LEU A 55 -12.03 -11.33 -11.31
C LEU A 55 -12.26 -12.85 -11.16
N SER A 56 -11.56 -13.66 -11.95
CA SER A 56 -11.62 -15.13 -11.92
C SER A 56 -10.94 -15.70 -10.68
N ASN A 57 -9.94 -15.01 -10.14
CA ASN A 57 -9.52 -15.20 -8.77
C ASN A 57 -10.56 -14.47 -7.92
N PRO A 58 -11.57 -15.14 -7.32
CA PRO A 58 -12.37 -14.44 -6.32
C PRO A 58 -11.36 -13.89 -5.32
N SER A 59 -11.49 -12.59 -4.99
CA SER A 59 -10.78 -11.97 -3.86
C SER A 59 -11.23 -12.67 -2.58
N GLN A 60 -10.82 -13.91 -2.42
CA GLN A 60 -10.89 -14.67 -1.20
C GLN A 60 -9.89 -13.93 -0.33
N VAL A 61 -10.41 -13.16 0.62
CA VAL A 61 -9.61 -12.64 1.71
C VAL A 61 -8.80 -13.82 2.21
N ALA A 62 -7.51 -13.84 1.88
CA ALA A 62 -6.67 -14.98 2.18
C ALA A 62 -6.49 -14.95 3.70
N ASP A 63 -7.00 -15.97 4.38
CA ASP A 63 -6.78 -16.14 5.81
C ASP A 63 -5.32 -16.53 6.04
N LEU A 64 -4.46 -15.50 6.06
CA LEU A 64 -3.04 -15.60 6.39
C LEU A 64 -2.82 -15.66 7.90
N SER A 65 -3.88 -15.67 8.72
CA SER A 65 -3.73 -15.63 10.17
C SER A 65 -2.97 -16.85 10.68
N LYS A 66 -3.18 -18.03 10.09
CA LYS A 66 -2.47 -19.26 10.49
C LYS A 66 -0.99 -19.19 10.12
N ASP A 67 -0.69 -18.85 8.86
CA ASP A 67 0.69 -18.73 8.38
C ASP A 67 1.49 -17.69 9.20
N VAL A 68 0.85 -16.57 9.56
CA VAL A 68 1.43 -15.51 10.38
C VAL A 68 1.62 -15.96 11.84
N LEU A 69 0.70 -16.75 12.40
CA LEU A 69 0.84 -17.32 13.75
C LEU A 69 1.98 -18.35 13.80
N ASP A 70 2.04 -19.26 12.84
CA ASP A 70 3.11 -20.27 12.75
C ASP A 70 4.47 -19.58 12.59
N LEU A 71 4.55 -18.55 11.74
CA LEU A 71 5.74 -17.72 11.57
C LEU A 71 6.13 -17.01 12.88
N LYS A 72 5.16 -16.49 13.62
CA LYS A 72 5.39 -15.84 14.91
C LYS A 72 5.93 -16.81 15.96
N GLU A 73 5.40 -18.03 16.04
CA GLU A 73 5.90 -19.05 16.97
C GLU A 73 7.35 -19.43 16.67
N GLU A 74 7.69 -19.63 15.39
CA GLU A 74 9.05 -20.00 14.99
C GLU A 74 10.05 -18.84 15.18
N LEU A 75 9.63 -17.59 14.90
CA LEU A 75 10.44 -16.40 15.20
C LEU A 75 10.65 -16.21 16.71
N GLN A 76 9.64 -16.46 17.54
CA GLN A 76 9.77 -16.37 19.00
C GLN A 76 10.76 -17.41 19.54
N LYS A 77 10.73 -18.63 19.00
CA LYS A 77 11.67 -19.67 19.36
C LYS A 77 13.10 -19.32 18.95
N ALA A 78 13.29 -18.82 17.73
CA ALA A 78 14.60 -18.38 17.25
C ALA A 78 15.16 -17.22 18.08
N ALA A 79 14.33 -16.25 18.45
CA ALA A 79 14.74 -15.13 19.30
C ALA A 79 15.14 -15.60 20.72
N ALA A 80 14.42 -16.57 21.30
CA ALA A 80 14.75 -17.13 22.61
C ALA A 80 16.05 -17.95 22.61
N GLU A 81 16.34 -18.65 21.51
CA GLU A 81 17.61 -19.37 21.32
C GLU A 81 18.80 -18.42 21.15
N GLU A 82 18.56 -17.27 20.51
CA GLU A 82 19.58 -16.23 20.29
C GLU A 82 19.91 -15.43 21.56
N GLU A 83 18.96 -15.20 22.47
CA GLU A 83 19.24 -14.63 23.80
C GLU A 83 20.06 -15.59 24.69
N ALA A 84 20.00 -16.90 24.42
CA ALA A 84 20.72 -17.94 25.17
C ALA A 84 22.10 -18.28 24.60
N GLY A 85 22.36 -17.98 23.32
CA GLY A 85 23.64 -18.19 22.63
C GLY A 85 24.38 -16.87 22.44
N GLU A 86 25.69 -16.86 22.59
CA GLU A 86 26.51 -15.65 22.42
C GLU A 86 26.21 -14.95 21.08
N GLN A 87 25.81 -13.67 21.18
CA GLN A 87 25.37 -12.80 20.09
C GLN A 87 26.36 -12.76 18.92
N SER A 88 26.09 -13.54 17.87
CA SER A 88 26.85 -13.47 16.64
C SER A 88 26.22 -12.43 15.73
N LEU A 89 26.42 -11.14 16.04
CA LEU A 89 25.87 -10.01 15.27
C LEU A 89 26.31 -10.10 13.80
N LEU A 90 25.35 -10.23 12.88
CA LEU A 90 25.59 -9.98 11.46
C LEU A 90 26.04 -8.52 11.32
N GLN A 91 27.24 -8.27 10.80
CA GLN A 91 27.67 -6.90 10.51
C GLN A 91 27.09 -6.46 9.17
N LEU A 92 25.92 -5.84 9.20
CA LEU A 92 25.40 -5.09 8.06
C LEU A 92 26.17 -3.78 7.97
N THR A 93 26.84 -3.53 6.84
CA THR A 93 27.64 -2.32 6.63
C THR A 93 26.75 -1.08 6.56
N ASN A 94 27.25 0.08 6.96
CA ASN A 94 26.52 1.37 6.96
C ASN A 94 26.06 1.88 5.57
N SER A 95 26.18 1.07 4.52
CA SER A 95 25.81 1.37 3.13
C SER A 95 24.45 0.83 2.72
N VAL A 96 23.77 0.07 3.59
CA VAL A 96 22.54 -0.64 3.25
C VAL A 96 21.34 0.28 3.45
N THR A 97 20.47 0.40 2.44
CA THR A 97 19.26 1.22 2.54
C THR A 97 18.14 0.49 3.30
N GLN A 98 17.16 1.21 3.84
CA GLN A 98 16.01 0.63 4.54
C GLN A 98 15.30 -0.46 3.70
N SER A 99 15.15 -0.23 2.39
CA SER A 99 14.53 -1.19 1.47
C SER A 99 15.36 -2.46 1.31
N ASP A 100 16.69 -2.33 1.28
CA ASP A 100 17.59 -3.49 1.15
C ASP A 100 17.52 -4.37 2.41
N ILE A 101 17.37 -3.76 3.60
CA ILE A 101 17.22 -4.51 4.85
C ILE A 101 15.88 -5.23 4.90
N GLN A 102 14.78 -4.57 4.49
CA GLN A 102 13.45 -5.18 4.41
C GLN A 102 13.45 -6.39 3.46
N THR A 103 14.07 -6.28 2.29
CA THR A 103 14.19 -7.40 1.35
C THR A 103 15.02 -8.56 1.89
N LEU A 104 16.11 -8.28 2.60
CA LEU A 104 16.94 -9.31 3.26
C LEU A 104 16.17 -10.08 4.35
N ILE A 105 15.32 -9.38 5.10
CA ILE A 105 14.44 -10.00 6.11
C ILE A 105 13.43 -10.91 5.42
N LEU A 106 12.78 -10.44 4.35
CA LEU A 106 11.82 -11.23 3.57
C LEU A 106 12.47 -12.47 2.94
N GLU A 107 13.70 -12.33 2.43
CA GLU A 107 14.48 -13.45 1.89
C GLU A 107 14.82 -14.46 2.99
N SER A 108 15.17 -13.99 4.19
CA SER A 108 15.47 -14.84 5.34
C SER A 108 14.24 -15.62 5.82
N ILE A 109 13.06 -15.00 5.81
CA ILE A 109 11.78 -15.67 6.11
C ILE A 109 11.46 -16.72 5.03
N SER A 110 11.64 -16.38 3.75
CA SER A 110 11.43 -17.31 2.63
C SER A 110 12.37 -18.51 2.69
N GLY A 111 13.61 -18.29 3.14
CA GLY A 111 14.62 -19.33 3.35
C GLY A 111 14.52 -20.10 4.67
N GLN A 112 13.47 -19.89 5.49
CA GLN A 112 13.28 -20.48 6.82
C GLN A 112 14.46 -20.27 7.80
N ASN A 113 15.25 -19.21 7.58
CA ASN A 113 16.40 -18.88 8.42
C ASN A 113 16.02 -17.77 9.41
N TYR A 114 15.19 -18.12 10.39
CA TYR A 114 14.61 -17.18 11.35
C TYR A 114 15.64 -16.47 12.23
N GLN A 115 16.73 -17.15 12.60
CA GLN A 115 17.84 -16.54 13.36
C GLN A 115 18.49 -15.38 12.59
N LYS A 116 18.69 -15.52 11.28
CA LYS A 116 19.24 -14.43 10.46
C LYS A 116 18.26 -13.25 10.36
N ALA A 117 16.96 -13.53 10.30
CA ALA A 117 15.94 -12.48 10.27
C ALA A 117 15.93 -11.63 11.54
N VAL A 118 16.07 -12.27 12.72
CA VAL A 118 16.17 -11.60 14.02
C VAL A 118 17.45 -10.76 14.10
N GLN A 119 18.60 -11.32 13.72
CA GLN A 119 19.87 -10.59 13.63
C GLN A 119 19.79 -9.36 12.72
N CYS A 120 19.21 -9.52 11.53
CA CYS A 120 19.02 -8.43 10.59
C CYS A 120 18.14 -7.32 11.16
N MET A 121 17.10 -7.66 11.94
CA MET A 121 16.26 -6.66 12.60
C MET A 121 16.93 -5.95 13.78
N GLN A 122 17.75 -6.66 14.56
CA GLN A 122 18.56 -6.03 15.60
C GLN A 122 19.53 -5.01 15.00
N GLN A 123 20.19 -5.37 13.89
CA GLN A 123 21.04 -4.43 13.15
C GLN A 123 20.26 -3.26 12.55
N PHE A 124 19.08 -3.52 12.00
CA PHE A 124 18.19 -2.48 11.49
C PHE A 124 17.90 -1.44 12.58
N ARG A 125 17.59 -1.89 13.81
CA ARG A 125 17.32 -1.01 14.95
C ARG A 125 18.56 -0.22 15.38
N LEU A 126 19.75 -0.81 15.30
CA LEU A 126 21.01 -0.13 15.62
C LEU A 126 21.37 0.93 14.57
N LEU A 127 21.08 0.67 13.30
CA LEU A 127 21.32 1.60 12.19
C LEU A 127 20.28 2.74 12.15
N PHE A 128 19.05 2.48 12.60
CA PHE A 128 17.94 3.43 12.62
C PHE A 128 17.32 3.56 14.03
N PRO A 129 18.06 4.14 15.00
CA PRO A 129 17.55 4.31 16.36
C PRO A 129 16.40 5.33 16.38
N GLY A 130 15.18 4.86 16.65
CA GLY A 130 14.00 5.70 16.90
C GLY A 130 12.94 5.74 15.79
N ASP A 131 13.02 4.89 14.78
CA ASP A 131 11.99 4.82 13.74
C ASP A 131 10.81 3.90 14.14
N MET A 132 9.68 3.97 13.41
CA MET A 132 8.32 3.40 13.63
C MET A 132 8.15 1.98 14.25
N PHE A 133 9.22 1.23 14.48
CA PHE A 133 9.26 -0.20 14.85
C PHE A 133 9.58 -0.48 16.33
N GLY A 134 9.32 0.49 17.20
CA GLY A 134 9.34 0.27 18.65
C GLY A 134 10.73 0.33 19.29
N VAL A 135 10.71 0.56 20.61
CA VAL A 135 11.89 0.86 21.44
C VAL A 135 12.33 -0.39 22.22
N HIS A 136 11.54 -1.47 22.23
CA HIS A 136 11.79 -2.65 23.08
C HIS A 136 12.17 -3.92 22.29
N PRO A 137 13.00 -4.81 22.87
CA PRO A 137 13.42 -6.07 22.24
C PRO A 137 12.25 -7.03 21.97
N THR A 138 11.16 -6.92 22.73
CA THR A 138 9.89 -7.62 22.45
C THR A 138 9.23 -7.21 21.14
N ASP A 139 9.63 -6.08 20.56
CA ASP A 139 9.08 -5.59 19.29
C ASP A 139 9.80 -6.18 18.08
N GLU A 140 10.87 -6.97 18.24
CA GLU A 140 11.64 -7.51 17.11
C GLU A 140 10.80 -8.49 16.28
N VAL A 141 10.17 -9.46 16.94
CA VAL A 141 9.26 -10.42 16.28
C VAL A 141 8.08 -9.70 15.64
N GLU A 142 7.46 -8.75 16.35
CA GLU A 142 6.32 -7.97 15.84
C GLU A 142 6.74 -7.09 14.65
N SER A 143 7.95 -6.56 14.65
CA SER A 143 8.48 -5.74 13.56
C SER A 143 8.80 -6.58 12.32
N ILE A 144 9.37 -7.77 12.49
CA ILE A 144 9.56 -8.75 11.40
C ILE A 144 8.19 -9.10 10.79
N LEU A 145 7.23 -9.41 11.66
CA LEU A 145 5.88 -9.77 11.26
C LEU A 145 5.19 -8.63 10.51
N PHE A 146 5.39 -7.38 10.96
CA PHE A 146 4.87 -6.20 10.28
C PHE A 146 5.46 -6.05 8.87
N VAL A 147 6.78 -6.15 8.71
CA VAL A 147 7.43 -6.04 7.38
C VAL A 147 6.93 -7.13 6.44
N TYR A 148 6.78 -8.36 6.94
CA TYR A 148 6.21 -9.47 6.18
C TYR A 148 4.76 -9.20 5.76
N CYS A 149 3.91 -8.81 6.72
CA CYS A 149 2.52 -8.51 6.47
C CYS A 149 2.33 -7.33 5.50
N GLN A 150 3.14 -6.28 5.65
CA GLN A 150 3.14 -5.13 4.74
C GLN A 150 3.48 -5.59 3.31
N HIS A 151 4.54 -6.37 3.15
CA HIS A 151 4.91 -6.92 1.85
C HIS A 151 3.79 -7.78 1.24
N GLN A 152 3.14 -8.63 2.04
CA GLN A 152 2.02 -9.45 1.57
C GLN A 152 0.81 -8.63 1.15
N SER A 153 0.56 -7.49 1.80
CA SER A 153 -0.50 -6.54 1.42
C SER A 153 -0.19 -5.79 0.11
N GLU A 154 1.09 -5.59 -0.22
CA GLU A 154 1.53 -4.92 -1.45
C GLU A 154 1.56 -5.88 -2.64
N VAL A 155 1.97 -7.14 -2.43
CA VAL A 155 2.15 -8.14 -3.50
C VAL A 155 0.82 -8.76 -3.94
N LYS A 156 -0.19 -8.85 -3.06
CA LYS A 156 -1.47 -9.52 -3.36
C LYS A 156 -2.66 -8.60 -3.14
N PRO A 157 -3.38 -8.17 -4.21
CA PRO A 157 -4.63 -7.47 -4.04
C PRO A 157 -5.67 -8.39 -3.37
N GLY A 158 -6.28 -7.94 -2.28
CA GLY A 158 -7.27 -8.72 -1.49
C GLY A 158 -6.78 -9.25 -0.14
N VAL A 159 -5.53 -8.97 0.24
CA VAL A 159 -5.01 -9.26 1.59
C VAL A 159 -5.30 -8.08 2.53
N ILE A 160 -6.12 -8.32 3.56
CA ILE A 160 -6.37 -7.36 4.64
C ILE A 160 -5.58 -7.83 5.85
N VAL A 161 -4.55 -7.07 6.21
CA VAL A 161 -3.78 -7.36 7.44
C VAL A 161 -4.30 -6.47 8.56
N VAL A 162 -4.79 -7.10 9.62
CA VAL A 162 -5.10 -6.43 10.88
C VAL A 162 -3.97 -6.71 11.87
N CYS A 163 -2.92 -5.91 11.83
CA CYS A 163 -1.89 -5.94 12.87
C CYS A 163 -2.46 -5.31 14.15
N HIS A 164 -2.64 -6.11 15.20
CA HIS A 164 -2.86 -5.56 16.53
C HIS A 164 -1.53 -4.96 17.00
N SER A 165 -1.40 -3.63 16.97
CA SER A 165 -0.25 -3.02 17.63
C SER A 165 -0.46 -3.18 19.15
N PRO A 166 0.49 -3.80 19.87
CA PRO A 166 0.42 -3.87 21.33
C PRO A 166 0.52 -2.48 21.99
N HIS A 167 0.94 -1.46 21.24
CA HIS A 167 1.10 -0.08 21.71
C HIS A 167 -0.06 0.86 21.36
N SER A 168 -0.93 0.49 20.42
CA SER A 168 -2.22 1.17 20.30
C SER A 168 -3.15 0.65 21.38
N SER A 169 -2.91 1.12 22.60
CA SER A 169 -3.71 0.93 23.80
C SER A 169 -5.12 1.49 23.58
N CYS A 170 -5.90 0.83 22.73
CA CYS A 170 -7.33 1.08 22.58
C CYS A 170 -7.98 1.01 23.96
N GLU A 171 -7.50 0.12 24.84
CA GLU A 171 -7.91 0.06 26.24
C GLU A 171 -7.69 1.38 27.00
N HIS A 172 -6.51 2.01 26.89
CA HIS A 172 -6.21 3.28 27.57
C HIS A 172 -6.98 4.46 26.95
N VAL A 173 -7.08 4.50 25.61
CA VAL A 173 -7.84 5.52 24.88
C VAL A 173 -9.34 5.39 25.17
N CYS A 174 -9.88 4.16 25.22
CA CYS A 174 -11.26 3.88 25.58
C CYS A 174 -11.54 4.17 27.05
N ALA A 175 -10.62 3.84 27.96
CA ALA A 175 -10.74 4.19 29.38
C ALA A 175 -10.77 5.71 29.56
N HIS A 176 -9.88 6.44 28.88
CA HIS A 176 -9.85 7.90 28.94
C HIS A 176 -11.10 8.54 28.31
N LEU A 177 -11.57 8.05 27.16
CA LEU A 177 -12.83 8.49 26.55
C LEU A 177 -14.03 8.22 27.46
N MET A 178 -14.05 7.08 28.14
CA MET A 178 -15.10 6.72 29.08
C MET A 178 -15.08 7.64 30.30
N GLU A 179 -13.89 7.98 30.81
CA GLU A 179 -13.71 8.97 31.89
C GLU A 179 -14.23 10.35 31.46
N VAL A 180 -13.80 10.86 30.30
CA VAL A 180 -14.26 12.15 29.76
C VAL A 180 -15.77 12.16 29.54
N LYS A 181 -16.34 11.07 29.02
CA LYS A 181 -17.80 10.93 28.86
C LYS A 181 -18.53 11.03 30.19
N ILE A 182 -18.02 10.38 31.24
CA ILE A 182 -18.61 10.42 32.59
C ILE A 182 -18.53 11.85 33.15
N GLN A 183 -17.38 12.52 33.02
CA GLN A 183 -17.19 13.89 33.50
C GLN A 183 -18.14 14.87 32.81
N VAL A 184 -18.27 14.79 31.48
CA VAL A 184 -19.20 15.65 30.71
C VAL A 184 -20.65 15.35 31.08
N SER A 185 -21.01 14.08 31.23
CA SER A 185 -22.38 13.70 31.62
C SER A 185 -22.74 14.20 33.02
N ALA A 186 -21.80 14.14 33.97
CA ALA A 186 -21.98 14.67 35.32
C ALA A 186 -22.10 16.20 35.33
N ALA A 187 -21.30 16.91 34.55
CA ALA A 187 -21.38 18.36 34.42
C ALA A 187 -22.73 18.81 33.85
N ILE A 188 -23.23 18.11 32.82
CA ILE A 188 -24.55 18.38 32.23
C ILE A 188 -25.67 18.11 33.26
N GLN A 189 -25.60 17.01 34.01
CA GLN A 189 -26.59 16.71 35.05
C GLN A 189 -26.58 17.76 36.17
N ALA A 190 -25.40 18.23 36.59
CA ALA A 190 -25.28 19.28 37.60
C ALA A 190 -25.88 20.61 37.12
N GLU A 191 -25.63 21.00 35.87
CA GLU A 191 -26.21 22.23 35.29
C GLU A 191 -27.74 22.12 35.12
N GLN A 192 -28.24 20.96 34.69
CA GLN A 192 -29.68 20.70 34.60
C GLN A 192 -30.37 20.70 35.96
N ALA A 193 -29.74 20.09 36.99
CA ALA A 193 -30.24 20.13 38.36
C ALA A 193 -30.26 21.56 38.92
N ALA A 194 -29.23 22.37 38.65
CA ALA A 194 -29.19 23.77 39.04
C ALA A 194 -30.31 24.59 38.37
N LYS A 195 -30.56 24.39 37.06
CA LYS A 195 -31.68 25.02 36.36
C LYS A 195 -33.04 24.58 36.89
N ALA A 196 -33.21 23.30 37.20
CA ALA A 196 -34.45 22.78 37.80
C ALA A 196 -34.71 23.37 39.19
N ASN A 197 -33.68 23.49 40.03
CA ASN A 197 -33.78 24.09 41.35
C ASN A 197 -34.09 25.60 41.29
N ALA A 198 -33.48 26.32 40.35
CA ALA A 198 -33.80 27.74 40.13
C ALA A 198 -35.25 27.93 39.66
N ALA A 199 -35.75 27.08 38.75
CA ALA A 199 -37.14 27.11 38.31
C ALA A 199 -38.13 26.79 39.44
N ALA A 200 -37.78 25.87 40.35
CA ALA A 200 -38.59 25.55 41.52
C ALA A 200 -38.62 26.72 42.52
N MET A 201 -37.50 27.41 42.77
CA MET A 201 -37.46 28.62 43.59
C MET A 201 -38.34 29.74 43.00
N ILE A 202 -38.29 29.95 41.68
CA ILE A 202 -39.12 30.97 41.02
C ILE A 202 -40.60 30.66 41.19
N LYS A 203 -41.02 29.40 41.07
CA LYS A 203 -42.43 29.01 41.32
C LYS A 203 -42.88 29.24 42.76
N LEU A 204 -42.02 28.96 43.74
CA LEU A 204 -42.34 29.19 45.15
C LEU A 204 -42.42 30.70 45.48
N LEU A 205 -41.61 31.53 44.82
CA LEU A 205 -41.70 32.98 44.93
C LEU A 205 -42.99 33.51 44.31
N ASP A 206 -43.41 33.00 43.15
CA ASP A 206 -44.68 33.38 42.52
C ASP A 206 -45.90 32.97 43.37
N GLU A 207 -45.88 31.80 44.02
CA GLU A 207 -46.94 31.38 44.96
C GLU A 207 -46.98 32.25 46.23
N ALA A 208 -45.82 32.69 46.74
CA ALA A 208 -45.74 33.54 47.92
C ALA A 208 -46.15 35.00 47.68
N ILE A 209 -46.04 35.49 46.44
CA ILE A 209 -46.46 36.85 46.05
C ILE A 209 -47.99 36.91 45.80
N MET A 210 -48.65 35.77 45.60
CA MET A 210 -50.10 35.64 45.35
C MET A 210 -50.95 35.47 46.63
N VAL A 211 -50.35 35.53 47.82
CA VAL A 211 -51.02 35.52 49.14
C VAL A 211 -50.88 36.86 49.82
#